data_AF-A0A9E2PZI2-F1
#
_entry.id   AF-A0A9E2PZI2-F1
#
_cell.length_a   1.000
_cell.length_b   1.000
_cell.length_c   1.000
_cell.angle_alpha   90.00
_cell.angle_beta   90.00
_cell.angle_gamma   90.00
#
_symmetry.space_group_name_H-M   'P 1'
#
loop_
_entity.id
_entity.type
_entity.pdbx_description
1 polymer ?
#
loop_
_entity_poly.entity_id
_entity_poly.type
_entity_poly.pdbx_seq_one_letter_code
_entity_poly.pdbx_strand_id
1 'polypeptide(L)'
;MSAFFPDKKIMLIWDQAGWHKSRSLKVPENIILKSLPAYSPEVNPVEKLWQWLKKRVCRNRLFPDMDDLMNTLTEHLANLIPTRFMELCHCSYLLQ
;
A
#
# COMPACT_ATOMS: atom_id res chain seq x y z
N MET A 1 -14.11 2.22 0.84
CA MET A 1 -13.82 1.99 -0.60
C MET A 1 -15.04 1.50 -1.37
N SER A 2 -15.59 0.33 -1.07
CA SER A 2 -16.78 -0.22 -1.75
C SER A 2 -17.93 0.80 -1.85
N ALA A 3 -18.33 1.42 -0.73
CA ALA A 3 -19.39 2.43 -0.70
C ALA A 3 -19.07 3.73 -1.47
N PHE A 4 -17.79 4.09 -1.64
CA PHE A 4 -17.39 5.27 -2.39
C PHE A 4 -17.35 5.02 -3.90
N PHE A 5 -17.25 3.75 -4.31
CA PHE A 5 -17.18 3.32 -5.71
C PHE A 5 -18.12 2.13 -5.95
N PRO A 6 -19.44 2.31 -5.80
CA PRO A 6 -20.39 1.20 -5.84
C PRO A 6 -20.39 0.48 -7.19
N ASP A 7 -20.20 1.21 -8.29
CA ASP A 7 -20.23 0.68 -9.66
C ASP A 7 -18.88 0.16 -10.16
N LYS A 8 -17.85 0.14 -9.31
CA LYS A 8 -16.51 -0.33 -9.69
C LYS A 8 -16.22 -1.68 -9.07
N LYS A 9 -15.71 -2.61 -9.88
CA LYS A 9 -15.01 -3.79 -9.38
C LYS A 9 -13.62 -3.36 -8.89
N ILE A 10 -13.34 -3.64 -7.63
CA ILE A 10 -12.10 -3.27 -6.94
C ILE A 10 -11.32 -4.55 -6.65
N MET A 11 -10.07 -4.62 -7.09
CA MET A 11 -9.15 -5.67 -6.66
C MET A 11 -8.30 -5.14 -5.50
N LEU A 12 -8.41 -5.77 -4.34
CA LEU A 12 -7.59 -5.46 -3.16
C LEU A 12 -6.47 -6.49 -3.07
N ILE A 13 -5.23 -6.00 -3.05
CA ILE A 13 -4.02 -6.83 -3.00
C ILE A 13 -3.40 -6.68 -1.63
N TRP A 14 -3.00 -7.80 -1.04
CA TRP A 14 -2.39 -7.82 0.30
C TRP A 14 -1.44 -9.00 0.48
N ASP A 15 -0.65 -8.96 1.54
CA ASP A 15 0.19 -10.09 1.93
C ASP A 15 -0.63 -11.17 2.68
N GLN A 16 0.06 -12.20 3.18
CA GLN A 16 -0.56 -13.30 3.91
C GLN A 16 -0.46 -13.17 5.43
N ALA A 17 -0.35 -11.96 5.98
CA ALA A 17 -0.31 -11.76 7.43
C ALA A 17 -1.52 -12.40 8.11
N GLY A 18 -1.30 -12.99 9.29
CA GLY A 18 -2.30 -13.83 9.95
C GLY A 18 -3.63 -13.12 10.22
N TRP A 19 -3.59 -11.81 10.50
CA TRP A 19 -4.78 -10.99 10.74
C TRP A 19 -5.62 -10.74 9.48
N HIS A 20 -5.12 -10.99 8.27
CA HIS A 20 -5.92 -10.92 7.04
C HIS A 20 -6.82 -12.14 6.84
N LYS A 21 -6.61 -13.24 7.56
CA LYS A 21 -7.29 -14.54 7.33
C LYS A 21 -8.47 -14.80 8.28
N SER A 22 -9.00 -13.77 8.92
CA SER A 22 -10.13 -13.94 9.83
C SER A 22 -11.36 -14.49 9.09
N ARG A 23 -11.96 -15.55 9.64
CA ARG A 23 -13.23 -16.10 9.12
C ARG A 23 -14.41 -15.15 9.30
N SER A 24 -14.29 -14.14 10.16
CA SER A 24 -15.32 -13.12 10.37
C SER A 24 -15.25 -11.97 9.36
N LEU A 25 -14.23 -11.95 8.49
CA LEU A 25 -14.08 -10.90 7.48
C LEU A 25 -15.22 -10.98 6.46
N LYS A 26 -16.02 -9.90 6.39
CA LYS A 26 -17.04 -9.73 5.35
C LYS A 26 -16.47 -8.90 4.21
N VAL A 27 -16.36 -9.51 3.03
CA VAL A 27 -15.89 -8.83 1.82
C VAL A 27 -17.11 -8.38 1.00
N PRO A 28 -17.23 -7.09 0.66
CA PRO A 28 -18.29 -6.60 -0.22
C PRO A 28 -18.22 -7.25 -1.60
N GLU A 29 -19.37 -7.40 -2.28
CA GLU A 29 -19.47 -8.08 -3.58
C GLU A 29 -18.63 -7.42 -4.69
N ASN A 30 -18.42 -6.10 -4.60
CA ASN A 30 -17.60 -5.37 -5.56
C ASN A 30 -16.09 -5.39 -5.24
N ILE A 31 -15.65 -6.12 -4.21
CA ILE A 31 -14.24 -6.26 -3.84
C ILE A 31 -13.77 -7.70 -4.06
N ILE A 32 -12.69 -7.85 -4.83
CA ILE A 32 -11.98 -9.12 -5.05
C ILE A 32 -10.68 -9.06 -4.25
N LEU A 33 -10.48 -10.01 -3.33
CA LEU A 33 -9.23 -10.15 -2.58
C LEU A 33 -8.22 -10.97 -3.37
N LYS A 34 -7.01 -10.43 -3.57
CA LYS A 34 -5.88 -11.12 -4.19
C LYS A 34 -4.72 -11.21 -3.20
N SER A 35 -4.49 -12.40 -2.66
CA SER A 35 -3.34 -12.67 -1.80
C SER A 35 -2.06 -12.83 -2.62
N LEU A 36 -0.99 -12.19 -2.17
CA LEU A 36 0.34 -12.40 -2.71
C LEU A 36 0.94 -13.73 -2.23
N PRO A 37 1.92 -14.30 -2.96
CA PRO A 37 2.70 -15.43 -2.47
C PRO A 37 3.33 -15.14 -1.10
N ALA A 38 3.44 -16.18 -0.27
CA ALA A 38 4.03 -16.03 1.05
C ALA A 38 5.52 -15.70 0.91
N TYR A 39 6.01 -14.83 1.80
CA TYR A 39 7.43 -14.42 1.85
C TYR A 39 7.95 -13.77 0.55
N SER A 40 7.08 -13.14 -0.24
CA SER A 40 7.45 -12.44 -1.48
C SER A 40 7.26 -10.92 -1.36
N PRO A 41 8.08 -10.20 -0.57
CA PRO A 41 7.99 -8.74 -0.46
C PRO A 41 8.29 -8.02 -1.79
N GLU A 42 9.05 -8.64 -2.70
CA GLU A 42 9.40 -8.10 -4.02
C GLU A 42 8.21 -7.90 -4.95
N VAL A 43 7.12 -8.65 -4.73
CA VAL A 43 5.85 -8.51 -5.46
C VAL A 43 4.81 -7.69 -4.69
N ASN A 44 5.14 -7.15 -3.52
CA ASN A 44 4.25 -6.25 -2.80
C ASN A 44 4.58 -4.79 -3.19
N PRO A 45 3.71 -4.09 -3.95
CA PRO A 45 4.00 -2.72 -4.41
C PRO A 45 4.26 -1.74 -3.27
N VAL A 46 3.61 -1.94 -2.11
CA VAL A 46 3.75 -1.04 -0.97
C VAL A 46 5.18 -1.07 -0.41
N GLU A 47 5.90 -2.20 -0.54
CA GLU A 47 7.28 -2.33 -0.08
C GLU A 47 8.22 -1.41 -0.86
N LYS A 48 8.00 -1.24 -2.17
CA LYS A 48 8.79 -0.31 -2.99
C LYS A 48 8.52 1.14 -2.59
N LEU A 49 7.26 1.49 -2.31
CA LEU A 49 6.90 2.81 -1.79
C LEU A 49 7.56 3.06 -0.42
N TRP A 50 7.52 2.09 0.49
CA TRP A 50 8.18 2.20 1.79
C TRP A 50 9.70 2.35 1.69
N GLN A 51 10.34 1.59 0.82
CA GLN A 51 11.77 1.74 0.56
C GLN A 51 12.10 3.14 0.02
N TRP A 52 11.28 3.68 -0.87
CA TRP A 52 11.46 5.03 -1.40
C TRP A 52 11.30 6.09 -0.30
N LEU A 53 10.25 6.01 0.52
CA LEU A 53 10.02 6.92 1.65
C LEU A 53 11.18 6.88 2.64
N LYS A 54 11.60 5.70 3.08
CA LYS A 54 12.73 5.55 4.03
C LYS A 54 14.02 6.15 3.47
N LYS A 55 14.30 5.96 2.18
CA LYS A 55 15.51 6.49 1.52
C LYS A 55 15.48 8.00 1.29
N ARG A 56 14.30 8.57 1.00
CA ARG A 56 14.16 10.00 0.65
C ARG A 56 13.84 10.90 1.83
N VAL A 57 13.02 10.42 2.75
CA VAL A 57 12.42 11.23 3.81
C VAL A 57 13.12 10.98 5.15
N CYS A 58 13.40 9.72 5.48
CA CYS A 58 13.92 9.34 6.79
C CYS A 58 15.45 9.17 6.84
N ARG A 59 16.12 9.16 5.68
CA ARG A 59 17.56 8.85 5.62
C ARG A 59 18.37 9.90 6.38
N ASN A 60 19.13 9.44 7.37
CA ASN A 60 20.00 10.27 8.22
C ASN A 60 19.26 11.45 8.90
N ARG A 61 17.95 11.31 9.13
CA ARG A 61 17.16 12.30 9.84
C ARG A 61 16.71 11.72 11.18
N LEU A 62 16.97 12.45 12.25
CA LEU A 62 16.38 12.19 13.56
C LEU A 62 15.08 13.00 13.66
N PHE A 63 14.02 12.35 14.11
CA PHE A 63 12.74 12.97 14.38
C PHE A 63 12.61 13.18 15.89
N PRO A 64 12.17 14.37 16.36
CA PRO A 64 12.04 14.67 17.79
C PRO A 64 10.98 13.82 18.47
N ASP A 65 9.91 13.49 17.76
CA ASP A 65 8.81 12.65 18.24
C ASP A 65 8.11 11.93 17.07
N MET A 66 7.08 11.16 17.41
CA MET A 66 6.28 10.42 16.43
C MET A 66 5.44 11.34 15.54
N ASP A 67 5.02 12.50 16.05
CA ASP A 67 4.17 13.42 15.30
C ASP A 67 4.98 14.10 14.18
N ASP A 68 6.22 14.51 14.42
CA ASP A 68 7.12 15.04 13.38
C ASP A 68 7.37 14.00 12.28
N LEU A 69 7.58 12.74 12.65
CA LEU A 69 7.74 11.65 11.70
C LEU A 69 6.47 11.45 10.85
N MET A 70 5.31 11.35 11.49
CA MET A 70 4.03 11.12 10.81
C MET A 70 3.65 12.29 9.91
N ASN A 71 3.81 13.53 10.37
CA ASN A 71 3.55 14.73 9.60
C ASN A 71 4.47 14.82 8.38
N THR A 72 5.78 14.61 8.58
CA THR A 72 6.76 14.64 7.49
C THR A 72 6.44 13.58 6.43
N LEU A 73 6.14 12.34 6.84
CA LEU A 73 5.79 11.26 5.91
C LEU A 73 4.49 11.57 5.14
N THR A 74 3.49 12.09 5.84
CA THR A 74 2.18 12.43 5.25
C THR A 74 2.33 13.55 4.22
N GLU A 75 3.10 14.59 4.52
CA GLU A 75 3.39 15.68 3.60
C GLU A 75 4.11 15.19 2.34
N HIS A 76 5.11 14.33 2.48
CA HIS A 76 5.83 13.77 1.34
C HIS A 76 4.95 12.87 0.47
N LEU A 77 4.05 12.10 1.09
CA LEU A 77 3.07 11.28 0.38
C LEU A 77 2.03 12.14 -0.35
N ALA A 78 1.53 13.19 0.29
CA ALA A 78 0.55 14.11 -0.31
C ALA A 78 1.11 14.86 -1.54
N ASN A 79 2.41 15.14 -1.52
CA ASN A 79 3.11 15.81 -2.62
C ASN A 79 3.71 14.85 -3.66
N LEU A 80 3.47 13.53 -3.53
CA LEU A 80 3.98 12.55 -4.49
C LEU A 80 3.23 12.64 -5.82
N ILE A 81 3.95 12.97 -6.90
CA ILE A 81 3.33 13.10 -8.22
C ILE A 81 2.73 11.75 -8.70
N PRO A 82 1.57 11.77 -9.39
CA PRO A 82 0.88 10.54 -9.79
C PRO A 82 1.75 9.59 -10.62
N THR A 83 2.56 10.12 -11.55
CA THR A 83 3.45 9.29 -12.39
C THR A 83 4.45 8.51 -11.54
N ARG A 84 5.05 9.15 -10.53
CA ARG A 84 6.00 8.48 -9.64
C ARG A 84 5.34 7.46 -8.75
N PHE A 85 4.14 7.76 -8.23
CA PHE A 85 3.36 6.78 -7.48
C PHE A 85 3.07 5.54 -8.32
N MET A 86 2.62 5.74 -9.57
CA MET A 86 2.36 4.65 -10.51
C MET A 86 3.62 3.83 -10.80
N GLU A 87 4.79 4.46 -11.01
CA GLU A 87 6.06 3.75 -11.18
C GLU A 87 6.43 2.88 -9.97
N LEU A 88 6.29 3.42 -8.75
CA LEU A 88 6.65 2.72 -7.51
C LEU A 88 5.71 1.54 -7.22
N CYS A 89 4.42 1.74 -7.49
CA CYS A 89 3.35 0.80 -7.15
C CYS A 89 2.86 -0.01 -8.35
N HIS A 90 3.59 -0.03 -9.47
CA HIS A 90 3.18 -0.75 -10.66
C HIS A 90 3.15 -2.27 -10.43
N CYS A 91 2.00 -2.89 -10.75
CA CYS A 91 1.72 -4.31 -10.56
C CYS A 91 1.23 -4.99 -11.85
N SER A 92 1.96 -4.87 -12.96
CA SER A 92 1.57 -5.50 -14.24
C SER A 92 1.34 -7.01 -14.14
N TYR A 93 2.05 -7.69 -13.24
CA TYR A 93 1.92 -9.14 -13.01
C TYR A 93 0.59 -9.56 -12.37
N LEU A 94 -0.27 -8.63 -11.94
CA LEU A 94 -1.59 -8.92 -11.36
C LEU A 94 -2.75 -8.81 -12.35
N LEU A 95 -2.49 -8.36 -13.58
CA LEU A 95 -3.49 -8.23 -14.65
C LEU A 95 -3.48 -9.44 -15.61
N GLN A 96 -2.79 -10.52 -15.25
CA GLN A 96 -2.70 -11.77 -16.01
C GLN A 96 -3.84 -12.72 -15.64
#